data_AF-A0A3D1LMG9-F1
#
_entry.id   AF-A0A3D1LMG9-F1
#
_cell.length_a   1.000
_cell.length_b   1.000
_cell.length_c   1.000
_cell.angle_alpha   90.00
_cell.angle_beta   90.00
_cell.angle_gamma   90.00
#
_symmetry.space_group_name_H-M   'P 1'
#
loop_
_entity.id
_entity.type
_entity.pdbx_description
1 polymer ?
#
loop_
_entity_poly.entity_id
_entity_poly.type
_entity_poly.pdbx_seq_one_letter_code
_entity_poly.pdbx_strand_id
1 'polypeptide(L)' 'MKICTICAGEFDGTEAPSMYAEAGEWLAGEVWQDAGQLCPRCLENRAKLAMMYCHEYNS' A
#
# COMPACT_ATOMS: atom_id res chain seq x y z
N MET A 1 -1.43 -15.07 -7.06
CA MET A 1 -1.79 -14.19 -8.19
C MET A 1 -3.05 -13.42 -7.85
N LYS A 2 -2.94 -12.10 -7.69
CA LYS A 2 -4.04 -11.16 -7.44
C LYS A 2 -3.97 -10.01 -8.45
N ILE A 3 -5.08 -9.30 -8.65
CA ILE A 3 -5.14 -8.10 -9.49
C ILE A 3 -5.21 -6.87 -8.58
N CYS A 4 -4.29 -5.93 -8.77
CA CYS A 4 -4.28 -4.67 -8.03
C CYS A 4 -5.48 -3.81 -8.43
N THR A 5 -6.28 -3.35 -7.46
CA THR A 5 -7.46 -2.53 -7.75
C THR A 5 -7.12 -1.10 -8.22
N ILE A 6 -5.89 -0.62 -8.00
CA ILE A 6 -5.43 0.71 -8.43
C ILE A 6 -4.80 0.68 -9.83
N CYS A 7 -3.83 -0.19 -10.07
CA CYS A 7 -3.08 -0.20 -11.33
C CYS A 7 -3.51 -1.31 -12.30
N ALA A 8 -4.45 -2.18 -11.91
CA ALA A 8 -4.87 -3.37 -12.65
C ALA A 8 -3.75 -4.37 -12.99
N GLY A 9 -2.55 -4.17 -12.44
CA GLY A 9 -1.43 -5.08 -12.63
C GLY A 9 -1.59 -6.37 -11.82
N GLU A 10 -1.13 -7.47 -12.39
CA GLU A 10 -0.97 -8.73 -11.66
C GLU A 10 0.16 -8.60 -10.63
N PHE A 11 -0.04 -9.17 -9.45
CA PHE A 11 1.01 -9.25 -8.45
C PHE A 11 0.95 -10.56 -7.68
N ASP A 12 2.11 -10.97 -7.18
CA ASP A 12 2.22 -12.06 -6.23
C ASP A 12 2.26 -11.50 -4.80
N GLY A 13 1.49 -12.11 -3.91
CA GLY A 13 1.40 -11.72 -2.51
C GLY A 13 2.49 -12.34 -1.64
N THR A 14 3.46 -13.03 -2.24
CA THR A 14 4.55 -13.71 -1.52
C THR A 14 5.86 -12.93 -1.53
N GLU A 15 5.94 -11.81 -2.27
CA GLU A 15 7.11 -10.94 -2.28
C GLU A 15 7.31 -10.31 -0.90
N ALA A 16 8.57 -10.31 -0.44
CA ALA A 16 8.93 -9.62 0.79
C ALA A 16 8.67 -8.12 0.62
N PRO A 17 7.83 -7.49 1.46
CA PRO A 17 7.49 -6.08 1.31
C PRO A 17 8.70 -5.20 1.66
N SER A 18 8.85 -4.09 0.95
CA SER A 18 9.72 -3.00 1.39
C SER A 18 9.10 -2.29 2.60
N MET A 19 9.90 -1.50 3.35
CA MET A 19 9.38 -0.72 4.48
C MET A 19 8.23 0.22 4.09
N TYR A 20 8.23 0.73 2.86
CA TYR A 20 7.14 1.56 2.36
C TYR A 20 5.91 0.74 1.98
N ALA A 21 6.10 -0.48 1.47
CA ALA A 21 4.98 -1.37 1.18
C ALA A 21 4.30 -1.81 2.48
N GLU A 22 5.05 -2.09 3.54
CA GLU A 22 4.52 -2.41 4.87
C GLU A 22 3.73 -1.24 5.47
N ALA A 23 4.27 -0.02 5.42
CA ALA A 23 3.54 1.18 5.83
C ALA A 23 2.27 1.40 4.99
N GLY A 24 2.34 1.11 3.69
CA GLY A 24 1.19 1.18 2.79
C GLY A 24 0.10 0.18 3.13
N GLU A 25 0.49 -1.03 3.56
CA GLU A 25 -0.44 -2.09 3.99
C GLU A 25 -1.10 -1.73 5.33
N TRP A 26 -0.36 -1.12 6.26
CA TRP A 26 -0.95 -0.58 7.48
C TRP A 26 -2.02 0.47 7.16
N LEU A 27 -1.73 1.42 6.26
CA LEU A 27 -2.72 2.41 5.83
C LEU A 27 -3.92 1.75 5.13
N ALA A 28 -3.71 0.67 4.38
CA ALA A 28 -4.78 -0.09 3.74
C ALA A 28 -5.73 -0.73 4.78
N GLY A 29 -5.19 -1.21 5.90
CA GLY A 29 -5.97 -1.79 7.00
C GLY A 29 -6.67 -0.74 7.85
N GLU A 30 -5.97 0.31 8.25
CA GLU A 30 -6.48 1.26 9.26
C GLU A 30 -7.27 2.43 8.65
N VAL A 31 -6.90 2.89 7.45
CA VAL A 31 -7.46 4.12 6.86
C VAL A 31 -8.42 3.82 5.71
N TRP A 32 -8.02 2.99 4.76
CA TRP A 32 -8.77 2.79 3.50
C TRP A 32 -9.61 1.51 3.41
N GLN A 33 -9.45 0.56 4.35
CA GLN A 33 -10.20 -0.70 4.40
C GLN A 33 -10.05 -1.54 3.11
N ASP A 34 -8.89 -1.49 2.46
CA ASP A 34 -8.57 -2.20 1.22
C ASP A 34 -7.30 -3.07 1.33
N ALA A 35 -7.00 -3.53 2.54
CA ALA A 35 -5.89 -4.43 2.83
C ALA A 35 -5.87 -5.66 1.90
N GLY A 36 -4.67 -6.00 1.41
CA GLY A 36 -4.43 -7.12 0.51
C GLY A 36 -5.02 -7.00 -0.91
N GLN A 37 -5.57 -5.83 -1.30
CA GLN A 37 -6.11 -5.56 -2.64
C GLN A 37 -5.11 -4.87 -3.58
N LEU A 38 -4.01 -4.36 -3.05
CA LEU A 38 -3.00 -3.61 -3.82
C LEU A 38 -1.70 -4.38 -3.98
N CYS A 39 -1.02 -4.10 -5.09
CA CYS A 39 0.34 -4.59 -5.30
C CYS A 39 1.36 -3.80 -4.46
N PRO A 40 2.56 -4.37 -4.21
CA PRO A 40 3.61 -3.73 -3.42
C PRO A 40 3.93 -2.30 -3.89
N ARG A 41 4.02 -2.08 -5.21
CA ARG A 41 4.31 -0.75 -5.78
C ARG A 41 3.23 0.29 -5.43
N CYS A 42 1.95 -0.10 -5.46
CA CYS A 42 0.86 0.80 -5.11
C CYS A 42 0.84 1.11 -3.61
N LEU A 43 1.18 0.14 -2.76
CA LEU A 43 1.35 0.33 -1.32
C LEU A 43 2.52 1.29 -1.01
N GLU A 44 3.65 1.14 -1.70
CA GLU A 44 4.78 2.06 -1.54
C GLU A 44 4.43 3.50 -1.92
N ASN A 45 3.77 3.68 -3.06
CA ASN A 45 3.35 5.00 -3.53
C ASN A 45 2.38 5.63 -2.53
N ARG A 46 1.44 4.84 -2.03
CA ARG A 46 0.50 5.25 -0.99
C ARG A 46 1.21 5.74 0.27
N ALA A 47 2.16 4.98 0.81
CA ALA A 47 2.92 5.39 1.98
C ALA A 47 3.71 6.69 1.74
N LYS A 48 4.39 6.81 0.60
CA LYS A 48 5.14 8.02 0.23
C LYS A 48 4.24 9.24 0.13
N LEU A 49 3.06 9.09 -0.49
CA LEU A 49 2.08 10.17 -0.59
C LEU A 49 1.51 10.55 0.78
N ALA A 50 1.23 9.58 1.65
CA ALA A 50 0.78 9.85 3.02
C ALA A 50 1.82 10.64 3.82
N MET A 51 3.10 10.30 3.70
CA MET A 51 4.18 11.08 4.34
C MET A 51 4.24 12.55 3.85
N MET A 52 3.89 12.78 2.58
CA MET A 52 3.91 14.13 1.99
C MET A 52 2.65 14.95 2.29
N TYR A 53 1.48 14.30 2.33
CA TYR A 53 0.19 15.00 2.26
C TYR A 53 -0.79 14.64 3.39
N CYS A 54 -0.54 13.60 4.17
CA CYS A 54 -1.40 13.16 5.27
C CYS A 54 -0.64 13.25 6.60
N HIS A 55 -0.40 14.49 7.05
CA HIS A 55 0.37 14.78 8.26
C HIS A 55 -0.22 14.14 9.52
N GLU A 56 -1.53 13.89 9.55
CA GLU A 56 -2.23 13.20 10.63
C GLU A 56 -1.81 11.73 10.81
N TYR A 57 -1.18 11.13 9.79
CA TYR A 57 -0.63 9.77 9.81
C TYR A 57 0.91 9.75 9.71
N ASN A 58 1.56 10.91 9.85
CA ASN A 58 3.02 11.07 9.74
C ASN A 58 3.60 11.78 10.97
N SER A 59 3.21 11.34 12.16
CA SER A 59 3.62 11.87 13.46
C SER A 59 4.39 10.86 14.29
#